data_AF-A0A950TKN8-F1
#
_entry.id   AF-A0A950TKN8-F1
#
_cell.length_a   1.000
_cell.length_b   1.000
_cell.length_c   1.000
_cell.angle_alpha   90.00
_cell.angle_beta   90.00
_cell.angle_gamma   90.00
#
_symmetry.space_group_name_H-M   'P 1'
#
loop_
_entity.id
_entity.type
_entity.pdbx_description
1 polymer ?
#
loop_
_entity_poly.entity_id
_entity_poly.type
_entity_poly.pdbx_seq_one_letter_code
_entity_poly.pdbx_strand_id
1 'polypeptide(L)' 'MKEELIELTGVVIEKQPNAYFKVQLTDTDHIVLATISGRMRRNRIR' A
#
# COMPACT_ATOMS: atom_id res chain seq x y z
N MET A 1 13.30 5.28 18.79
CA MET A 1 13.13 6.33 17.77
C MET A 1 12.04 5.82 16.85
N LYS A 2 10.85 6.45 16.83
CA LYS A 2 9.77 6.03 15.93
C LYS A 2 10.13 6.59 14.56
N GLU A 3 10.30 5.73 13.57
CA GLU A 3 10.42 6.17 12.19
C GLU A 3 9.17 6.98 11.85
N GLU A 4 9.38 8.18 11.31
CA GLU A 4 8.27 9.00 10.80
C GLU A 4 7.65 8.28 9.61
N LEU A 5 6.38 7.94 9.75
CA LEU A 5 5.60 7.34 8.68
C LEU A 5 5.38 8.43 7.63
N ILE A 6 5.91 8.22 6.43
CA ILE A 6 5.68 9.10 5.29
C ILE A 6 4.46 8.57 4.54
N GLU A 7 3.43 9.41 4.44
CA GLU A 7 2.25 9.11 3.65
C GLU A 7 2.51 9.53 2.20
N LEU A 8 2.52 8.56 1.29
CA LEU A 8 2.70 8.78 -0.13
C LEU A 8 1.46 8.32 -0.89
N THR A 9 1.18 8.99 -2.01
CA THR A 9 0.06 8.62 -2.88
C THR A 9 0.56 7.80 -4.07
N GLY A 10 -0.23 6.83 -4.50
CA GLY A 10 0.11 5.96 -5.61
C GLY A 10 -1.07 5.19 -6.16
N VAL A 11 -0.87 4.56 -7.31
CA VAL A 11 -1.88 3.80 -8.06
C VAL A 11 -1.59 2.31 -7.94
N VAL A 12 -2.61 1.52 -7.62
CA VAL A 12 -2.50 0.05 -7.57
C VAL A 12 -2.40 -0.50 -9.00
N ILE A 13 -1.28 -1.14 -9.33
CA ILE A 13 -1.06 -1.77 -10.65
C ILE A 13 -1.51 -3.23 -10.63
N GLU A 14 -1.18 -3.97 -9.57
CA GLU A 14 -1.37 -5.42 -9.53
C GLU A 14 -1.80 -5.89 -8.12
N LYS A 15 -2.73 -6.84 -8.08
CA LYS A 15 -3.17 -7.51 -6.84
C LYS A 15 -2.60 -8.92 -6.76
N GLN A 16 -1.98 -9.26 -5.64
CA GLN A 16 -1.44 -10.61 -5.37
C GLN A 16 -2.31 -11.38 -4.36
N PRO A 17 -2.31 -12.73 -4.39
CA PRO A 17 -3.21 -13.56 -3.58
C PRO A 17 -3.05 -13.38 -2.06
N ASN A 18 -1.89 -12.92 -1.58
CA ASN A 18 -1.62 -12.72 -0.15
C ASN A 18 -2.02 -11.31 0.36
N ALA A 19 -2.93 -10.62 -0.34
CA ALA A 19 -3.32 -9.23 -0.06
C ALA A 19 -2.13 -8.24 -0.06
N TYR A 20 -1.12 -8.55 -0.89
CA TYR A 20 -0.09 -7.61 -1.30
C TYR A 20 -0.54 -6.91 -2.58
N PHE A 21 -0.24 -5.62 -2.66
CA PHE A 21 -0.57 -4.77 -3.78
C PHE A 21 0.70 -4.13 -4.29
N LYS A 22 0.97 -4.27 -5.58
CA LYS A 22 2.01 -3.45 -6.22
C LYS A 22 1.42 -2.08 -6.48
N VAL A 23 2.00 -1.06 -5.86
CA VAL A 23 1.59 0.33 -5.99
C VAL A 23 2.71 1.09 -6.68
N GLN A 24 2.38 1.78 -7.77
CA GLN A 24 3.28 2.78 -8.36
C GLN A 24 3.07 4.09 -7.63
N LEU A 25 4.13 4.67 -7.10
CA LEU A 25 4.05 5.98 -6.48
C LEU A 25 3.82 7.02 -7.58
N THR A 26 3.00 8.03 -7.31
CA THR A 26 2.73 9.10 -8.30
C THR A 26 3.88 10.10 -8.35
N ASP A 27 4.52 10.32 -7.20
CA ASP A 27 5.61 11.28 -7.02
C ASP A 27 6.99 10.71 -7.42
N THR A 28 7.09 9.38 -7.54
CA THR A 28 8.34 8.67 -7.83
C THR A 28 8.06 7.47 -8.74
N ASP A 29 8.91 7.18 -9.73
CA ASP A 29 8.73 6.02 -10.63
C ASP A 29 9.09 4.66 -9.99
N HIS A 30 8.94 4.54 -8.66
CA HIS A 30 9.22 3.32 -7.93
C HIS A 30 7.92 2.52 -7.70
N ILE A 31 8.01 1.22 -7.92
CA ILE A 31 6.95 0.27 -7.60
C ILE A 31 7.24 -0.30 -6.21
N VAL A 32 6.29 -0.10 -5.29
CA VAL A 32 6.38 -0.59 -3.91
C VAL A 32 5.36 -1.69 -3.65
N LEU A 33 5.71 -2.62 -2.77
CA LEU A 33 4.79 -3.63 -2.24
C LEU A 33 4.08 -3.09 -1.02
N ALA A 34 2.79 -2.80 -1.16
CA ALA A 34 1.93 -2.32 -0.08
C ALA A 34 1.03 -3.44 0.45
N THR A 35 0.66 -3.34 1.73
CA THR A 35 -0.40 -4.17 2.33
C THR A 35 -1.50 -3.29 2.87
N ILE A 36 -2.73 -3.79 2.85
CA ILE A 36 -3.85 -3.10 3.48
C ILE A 36 -3.63 -2.95 4.98
N SER A 37 -4.00 -1.78 5.51
CA SER A 37 -3.93 -1.53 6.95
C SER A 37 -4.77 -2.53 7.73
N GLY A 38 -4.35 -2.85 8.96
CA GLY A 38 -5.12 -3.72 9.85
C GLY A 38 -6.52 -3.19 10.19
N ARG A 39 -6.75 -1.88 10.03
CA ARG A 39 -8.07 -1.25 10.19
C ARG A 39 -8.98 -1.59 9.01
N MET A 40 -8.47 -1.51 7.77
CA MET A 40 -9.22 -1.93 6.58
C MET A 40 -9.60 -3.42 6.63
N ARG A 41 -8.69 -4.27 7.13
CA ARG A 41 -8.97 -5.70 7.35
C ARG A 41 -10.14 -5.92 8.33
N ARG A 42 -10.15 -5.18 9.46
CA ARG A 42 -11.24 -5.25 10.45
C ARG A 42 -12.57 -4.77 9.88
N ASN A 43 -12.54 -3.72 9.06
CA ASN A 43 -13.71 -3.18 8.39
C ASN A 43 -14.13 -3.99 7.14
N ARG A 44 -13.44 -5.10 6.85
CA ARG A 44 -13.77 -6.04 5.77
C ARG A 44 -13.81 -5.38 4.37
N ILE A 45 -13.00 -4.34 4.17
CA ILE A 45 -12.88 -3.60 2.91
C ILE A 45 -12.15 -4.47 1.88
N ARG A 46 -12.72 -4.60 0.68
CA ARG A 46 -12.19 -5.39 -0.45
C ARG A 46 -12.06 -4.54 -1.71
#